data_AF-A0A2I1HLA4-F1
#
_entry.id   AF-A0A2I1HLA4-F1
#
_cell.length_a   1.000
_cell.length_b   1.000
_cell.length_c   1.000
_cell.angle_alpha   90.00
_cell.angle_beta   90.00
_cell.angle_gamma   90.00
#
_symmetry.space_group_name_H-M   'P 1'
#
loop_
_entity.id
_entity.type
_entity.pdbx_description
1 polymer ?
#
loop_
_entity_poly.entity_id
_entity_poly.type
_entity_poly.pdbx_seq_one_letter_code
_entity_poly.pdbx_strand_id
1 'polypeptide(L)'
;MNIKQQKEFLIKAYHECLYQEKSLHRPISYYKDKIIEIRRKLEPAEKDFEEEIRLERELRKYERKIREDYETLIEIKESIIRRIIKIKTELKAQRKYQNNLKV
;
A
#
# COMPACT_ATOMS: atom_id res chain seq x y z
N MET A 1 -24.09 -9.90 6.97
CA MET A 1 -22.90 -10.80 7.00
C MET A 1 -22.56 -11.13 8.46
N ASN A 2 -22.49 -12.41 8.84
CA ASN A 2 -22.12 -12.85 10.19
C ASN A 2 -20.68 -12.39 10.54
N ILE A 3 -20.40 -12.08 11.81
CA ILE A 3 -19.07 -11.69 12.31
C ILE A 3 -17.93 -12.64 11.87
N LYS A 4 -18.20 -13.95 11.70
CA LYS A 4 -17.23 -14.90 11.14
C LYS A 4 -16.94 -14.63 9.66
N GLN A 5 -17.98 -14.40 8.85
CA GLN A 5 -17.86 -14.06 7.44
C GLN A 5 -17.19 -12.68 7.25
N GLN A 6 -17.48 -11.70 8.13
CA GLN A 6 -16.78 -10.41 8.18
C GLN A 6 -15.28 -10.57 8.41
N LYS A 7 -14.89 -11.45 9.34
CA LYS A 7 -13.48 -11.77 9.59
C LYS A 7 -12.80 -12.37 8.36
N GLU A 8 -13.43 -13.34 7.70
CA GLU A 8 -12.86 -13.99 6.51
C GLU A 8 -12.70 -13.02 5.34
N PHE A 9 -13.70 -12.17 5.10
CA PHE A 9 -13.63 -11.11 4.10
C PHE A 9 -12.45 -10.16 4.38
N LEU A 10 -12.30 -9.69 5.62
CA LEU A 10 -11.22 -8.78 6.00
C LEU A 10 -9.84 -9.43 5.88
N ILE A 11 -9.71 -10.74 6.15
CA ILE A 11 -8.44 -11.47 5.95
C ILE A 11 -8.09 -11.54 4.46
N LYS A 12 -9.07 -11.81 3.59
CA LYS A 12 -8.86 -11.79 2.13
C LYS A 12 -8.44 -10.41 1.64
N ALA A 13 -9.15 -9.36 2.07
CA ALA A 13 -8.80 -7.98 1.75
C ALA A 13 -7.40 -7.59 2.24
N TYR A 14 -6.99 -8.05 3.44
CA TYR A 14 -5.64 -7.85 3.94
C TYR A 14 -4.57 -8.51 3.06
N HIS A 15 -4.78 -9.75 2.63
CA HIS A 15 -3.84 -10.43 1.72
C HIS A 15 -3.76 -9.76 0.35
N GLU A 16 -4.89 -9.26 -0.16
CA GLU A 16 -4.92 -8.46 -1.39
C GLU A 16 -4.08 -7.18 -1.23
N CYS A 17 -4.20 -6.48 -0.10
CA CYS A 17 -3.37 -5.32 0.19
C CYS A 17 -1.87 -5.67 0.21
N LEU A 18 -1.47 -6.81 0.78
CA LEU A 18 -0.07 -7.26 0.76
C LEU A 18 0.45 -7.56 -0.65
N TYR A 19 -0.40 -8.11 -1.52
CA TYR A 19 -0.05 -8.36 -2.92
C TYR A 19 0.15 -7.03 -3.67
N GLN A 20 -0.79 -6.11 -3.52
CA GLN A 20 -0.72 -4.79 -4.14
C GLN A 20 0.48 -3.97 -3.64
N GLU A 21 0.81 -4.05 -2.35
CA GLU A 21 1.96 -3.37 -1.76
C GLU A 21 3.27 -3.80 -2.43
N LYS A 22 3.44 -5.11 -2.64
CA LYS A 22 4.59 -5.67 -3.38
C LYS A 22 4.61 -5.21 -4.83
N SER A 23 3.45 -5.09 -5.47
CA SER A 23 3.34 -4.66 -6.86
C SER A 23 3.71 -3.20 -7.07
N LEU A 24 3.40 -2.32 -6.10
CA LEU A 24 3.68 -0.87 -6.18
C LEU A 24 5.13 -0.53 -5.82
N HIS A 25 5.78 -1.33 -4.97
CA HIS A 25 7.17 -1.10 -4.56
C HIS A 25 8.15 -1.10 -5.75
N ARG A 26 7.94 -2.00 -6.72
CA ARG A 26 8.85 -2.17 -7.88
C ARG A 26 8.81 -0.96 -8.85
N PRO A 27 7.64 -0.46 -9.26
CA PRO A 27 7.52 0.80 -10.01
C PRO A 27 8.16 2.00 -9.31
N ILE A 28 7.94 2.17 -7.98
CA ILE A 28 8.54 3.29 -7.23
C ILE A 28 10.07 3.24 -7.31
N SER A 29 10.67 2.07 -7.09
CA SER A 29 12.12 1.90 -7.21
C SER A 29 12.61 2.20 -8.62
N TYR A 30 11.92 1.68 -9.64
CA TYR A 30 12.29 1.88 -11.05
C TYR A 30 12.32 3.37 -11.43
N TYR A 31 11.29 4.15 -11.06
CA TYR A 31 11.26 5.57 -11.37
C TYR A 31 12.34 6.36 -10.64
N LYS A 32 12.65 6.00 -9.39
CA LYS A 32 13.77 6.60 -8.65
C LYS A 32 15.11 6.32 -9.34
N ASP A 33 15.35 5.09 -9.76
CA ASP A 33 16.58 4.71 -10.45
C ASP A 33 16.72 5.46 -11.78
N LYS A 34 15.62 5.62 -12.54
CA LYS A 34 15.60 6.38 -13.80
C LYS A 34 15.88 7.87 -13.60
N ILE A 35 15.34 8.48 -12.55
CA ILE A 35 15.65 9.88 -12.19
C ILE A 35 17.13 10.03 -11.84
N ILE A 36 17.72 9.08 -11.11
CA ILE A 36 19.15 9.09 -10.78
C ILE A 36 20.01 8.92 -12.05
N GLU A 37 19.60 8.04 -12.97
CA GLU A 37 20.30 7.81 -14.23
C GLU A 37 20.38 9.08 -15.08
N ILE A 38 19.26 9.80 -15.22
CA ILE A 38 19.21 11.09 -15.95
C ILE A 38 20.16 12.11 -15.31
N ARG A 39 20.09 12.26 -13.99
CA ARG A 39 20.93 13.20 -13.24
C ARG A 39 22.43 12.92 -13.33
N ARG A 40 22.82 11.67 -13.57
CA ARG A 40 24.23 11.25 -13.66
C ARG A 40 24.83 11.46 -15.06
N LYS A 41 24.03 11.59 -16.11
CA LYS A 41 24.49 11.75 -17.50
C LYS A 41 24.97 13.17 -17.85
N LEU A 42 25.21 14.04 -16.87
CA LEU A 42 25.51 15.45 -17.09
C LEU A 42 26.90 15.72 -17.71
N GLU A 43 26.97 15.54 -19.04
CA GLU A 43 27.57 16.48 -20.01
C GLU A 43 26.67 16.52 -21.28
N PRO A 44 25.54 17.25 -21.30
CA PRO A 44 24.68 17.34 -22.48
C PRO A 44 24.84 18.70 -23.18
N ALA A 45 24.64 18.74 -24.50
CA ALA A 45 24.41 19.98 -25.23
C ALA A 45 23.08 20.64 -24.78
N GLU A 46 22.93 21.95 -24.93
CA GLU A 46 21.79 22.73 -24.37
C GLU A 46 20.39 22.16 -24.71
N LYS A 47 20.21 21.56 -25.90
CA LYS A 47 18.93 20.93 -26.29
C LYS A 47 18.66 19.59 -25.59
N ASP A 48 19.68 18.77 -25.41
CA ASP A 48 19.55 17.48 -24.71
C ASP A 48 19.20 17.71 -23.23
N PHE A 49 19.71 18.82 -22.67
CA PHE A 49 19.44 19.23 -21.30
C PHE A 49 17.96 19.60 -21.05
N GLU A 50 17.28 20.31 -21.97
CA GLU A 50 15.87 20.65 -21.81
C GLU A 50 14.94 19.43 -21.88
N GLU A 51 15.23 18.49 -22.80
CA GLU A 51 14.45 17.27 -22.95
C GLU A 51 14.64 16.32 -21.75
N GLU A 52 15.85 16.22 -21.23
CA GLU A 52 16.15 15.48 -19.99
C GLU A 52 15.45 16.09 -18.76
N ILE A 53 15.42 17.43 -18.63
CA ILE A 53 14.66 18.10 -17.56
C ILE A 53 13.17 17.82 -17.67
N ARG A 54 12.61 17.85 -18.90
CA ARG A 54 11.18 17.54 -19.11
C ARG A 54 10.89 16.10 -18.66
N LEU A 55 11.75 15.16 -19.06
CA LEU A 55 11.60 13.74 -18.73
C LEU A 55 11.77 13.48 -17.23
N GLU A 56 12.71 14.13 -16.55
CA GLU A 56 12.83 14.06 -15.08
C GLU A 56 11.53 14.56 -14.41
N ARG A 57 10.98 15.69 -14.86
CA ARG A 57 9.75 16.26 -14.31
C ARG A 57 8.55 15.32 -14.49
N GLU A 58 8.44 14.65 -15.63
CA GLU A 58 7.39 13.66 -15.86
C GLU A 58 7.56 12.43 -14.97
N LEU A 59 8.76 11.86 -14.88
CA LEU A 59 9.02 10.72 -14.00
C LEU A 59 8.73 11.05 -12.52
N ARG A 60 9.03 12.28 -12.07
CA ARG A 60 8.64 12.75 -10.73
C ARG A 60 7.13 12.81 -10.51
N LYS A 61 6.36 13.19 -11.54
CA LYS A 61 4.89 13.17 -11.45
C LYS A 61 4.36 11.75 -11.28
N TYR A 62 4.91 10.79 -12.03
CA TYR A 62 4.53 9.38 -11.91
C TYR A 62 4.95 8.79 -10.55
N GLU A 63 6.18 9.06 -10.09
CA GLU A 63 6.66 8.61 -8.78
C GLU A 63 5.76 9.13 -7.65
N ARG A 64 5.38 10.42 -7.70
CA ARG A 64 4.48 11.00 -6.71
C ARG A 64 3.11 10.30 -6.68
N LYS A 65 2.49 10.09 -7.85
CA LYS A 65 1.17 9.42 -7.92
C LYS A 65 1.21 8.00 -7.34
N ILE A 66 2.20 7.20 -7.74
CA ILE A 66 2.33 5.82 -7.25
C ILE A 66 2.62 5.80 -5.75
N ARG A 67 3.35 6.81 -5.25
CA ARG A 67 3.56 6.97 -3.81
C ARG A 67 2.28 7.33 -3.06
N GLU A 68 1.44 8.21 -3.59
CA GLU A 68 0.12 8.53 -3.00
C GLU A 68 -0.78 7.28 -2.97
N ASP A 69 -0.79 6.48 -4.04
CA ASP A 69 -1.51 5.20 -4.10
C ASP A 69 -0.98 4.22 -3.04
N TYR A 70 0.35 4.16 -2.86
CA TYR A 70 0.99 3.34 -1.84
C TYR A 70 0.61 3.79 -0.42
N GLU A 71 0.66 5.08 -0.12
CA GLU A 71 0.28 5.64 1.18
C GLU A 71 -1.20 5.33 1.50
N THR A 72 -2.09 5.51 0.53
CA THR A 72 -3.52 5.15 0.65
C THR A 72 -3.70 3.64 0.94
N LEU A 73 -2.95 2.78 0.25
CA LEU A 73 -2.99 1.34 0.48
C LEU A 73 -2.56 0.96 1.90
N ILE A 74 -1.55 1.65 2.45
CA ILE A 74 -1.11 1.44 3.84
C ILE A 74 -2.22 1.82 4.82
N GLU A 75 -2.89 2.95 4.63
CA GLU A 75 -4.00 3.37 5.49
C GLU A 75 -5.15 2.36 5.48
N ILE A 76 -5.53 1.86 4.30
CA ILE A 76 -6.55 0.81 4.14
C ILE A 76 -6.12 -0.45 4.88
N LYS A 77 -4.86 -0.89 4.71
CA LYS A 77 -4.30 -2.06 5.36
C LYS A 77 -4.38 -1.93 6.89
N GLU A 78 -3.99 -0.78 7.45
CA GLU A 78 -4.08 -0.52 8.89
C GLU A 78 -5.52 -0.57 9.41
N SER A 79 -6.45 0.05 8.67
CA SER A 79 -7.87 0.03 9.02
C SER A 79 -8.43 -1.39 9.08
N ILE A 80 -8.06 -2.24 8.11
CA ILE A 80 -8.42 -3.66 8.09
C ILE A 80 -7.86 -4.38 9.32
N ILE A 81 -6.58 -4.18 9.67
CA ILE A 81 -5.95 -4.80 10.85
C ILE A 81 -6.72 -4.43 12.12
N ARG A 82 -6.99 -3.14 12.34
CA ARG A 82 -7.73 -2.65 13.51
C ARG A 82 -9.10 -3.33 13.63
N ARG A 83 -9.79 -3.49 12.50
CA ARG A 83 -11.11 -4.12 12.44
C ARG A 83 -11.06 -5.63 12.71
N ILE A 84 -10.04 -6.33 12.20
CA ILE A 84 -9.80 -7.75 12.51
C ILE A 84 -9.56 -7.93 14.01
N ILE A 85 -8.77 -7.07 14.65
CA ILE A 85 -8.50 -7.13 16.09
C ILE A 85 -9.81 -6.95 16.87
N LYS A 86 -10.61 -5.93 16.54
CA LYS A 86 -11.91 -5.69 17.19
C LYS A 86 -12.83 -6.92 17.10
N ILE A 87 -12.98 -7.49 15.91
CA ILE A 87 -13.79 -8.70 15.69
C ILE A 87 -13.27 -9.88 16.50
N LYS A 88 -11.94 -10.10 16.57
CA LYS A 88 -11.36 -11.17 17.39
C LYS A 88 -11.67 -10.98 18.86
N THR A 89 -11.60 -9.75 19.37
CA THR A 89 -11.92 -9.42 20.77
C THR A 89 -13.40 -9.67 21.08
N GLU A 90 -14.32 -9.22 20.21
CA GLU A 90 -15.76 -9.46 20.35
C GLU A 90 -16.09 -10.95 20.35
N LEU A 91 -15.51 -11.72 19.43
CA LEU A 91 -15.68 -13.18 19.38
C LEU A 91 -15.17 -13.89 20.65
N LYS A 92 -14.08 -13.40 21.24
CA LYS A 92 -13.53 -13.95 22.50
C LYS A 92 -14.46 -13.64 23.67
N ALA A 93 -15.01 -12.42 23.75
CA ALA A 93 -15.97 -12.03 24.77
C ALA A 93 -17.26 -12.85 24.67
N GLN A 94 -17.80 -13.02 23.47
CA GLN A 94 -18.99 -13.86 23.24
C GLN A 94 -18.79 -15.30 23.70
N ARG A 95 -17.63 -15.92 23.40
CA ARG A 95 -17.32 -17.28 23.88
C ARG A 95 -17.25 -17.35 25.40
N LYS A 96 -16.60 -16.36 26.05
CA LYS A 96 -16.52 -16.31 27.52
C LYS A 96 -17.91 -16.22 28.14
N TYR A 97 -18.77 -15.36 27.61
CA TYR A 97 -20.14 -15.22 28.07
C TYR A 97 -20.96 -16.51 27.88
N GLN A 98 -20.88 -17.14 26.71
CA GLN A 98 -21.56 -18.42 26.45
C GLN A 98 -21.08 -19.54 27.38
N ASN A 99 -19.78 -19.60 27.70
CA ASN A 99 -19.26 -20.59 28.63
C ASN A 99 -19.78 -20.35 30.06
N ASN A 100 -19.86 -19.09 30.49
CA ASN A 100 -20.37 -18.75 31.82
C ASN A 100 -21.88 -19.01 31.99
N LEU A 101 -22.66 -18.96 30.92
CA LEU A 101 -24.10 -19.28 30.93
C LEU A 101 -24.41 -20.78 30.84
N LYS A 102 -23.41 -21.62 30.54
CA LYS A 102 -23.53 -23.08 30.51
C LYS A 102 -23.15 -23.74 31.84
N VAL A 103 -22.83 -22.94 32.85
CA VAL A 103 -22.64 -23.31 34.26
C VAL A 103 -23.93 -23.00 34.99
#